data_AF-C1PGH6-F1
#
_entry.id   AF-C1PGH6-F1
#
_cell.length_a   1.000
_cell.length_b   1.000
_cell.length_c   1.000
_cell.angle_alpha   90.00
_cell.angle_beta   90.00
_cell.angle_gamma   90.00
#
_symmetry.space_group_name_H-M   'P 1'
#
loop_
_entity.id
_entity.type
_entity.pdbx_description
1 polymer ?
#
loop_
_entity_poly.entity_id
_entity_poly.type
_entity_poly.pdbx_seq_one_letter_code
_entity_poly.pdbx_strand_id
1 'polypeptide(L)'
;ILFFNTLMMGTFISISSFSWLSMWIGLEINMLSFIPLMNEKNNSYSSEASLKYFIVQAISSMFIIFSILFSLILNEYMELMKSPMEMILNSALLTKMGAAPFHFWFPEIIEGLSWINTLILLTWQKIAPMVLIMYNFNSNLFFCLVILTSMLISGFKSWNQTSMKKILAFSSINHIGWMLSMLMFNQSMWLFYFSFYVFVNICLISILSKFEILSIQNLFNILNSNKSIKLFFFL
;
A
#
# COMPACT_ATOMS: atom_id res chain seq x y z
N ILE A 1 -2.15 1.30 21.52
CA ILE A 1 -3.64 1.20 21.59
C ILE A 1 -4.29 2.45 21.00
N LEU A 2 -4.05 3.65 21.55
CA LEU A 2 -4.58 4.90 20.99
C LEU A 2 -4.34 5.04 19.48
N PHE A 3 -3.08 4.94 19.03
CA PHE A 3 -2.72 5.07 17.62
C PHE A 3 -3.31 4.01 16.71
N PHE A 4 -3.53 2.79 17.22
CA PHE A 4 -4.16 1.73 16.43
C PHE A 4 -5.66 2.01 16.23
N ASN A 5 -6.34 2.50 17.27
CA ASN A 5 -7.75 2.86 17.17
C ASN A 5 -7.95 4.07 16.25
N THR A 6 -7.09 5.08 16.31
CA THR A 6 -7.17 6.23 15.41
C THR A 6 -6.86 5.85 13.96
N LEU A 7 -5.97 4.89 13.73
CA LEU A 7 -5.69 4.31 12.42
C LEU A 7 -6.93 3.62 11.83
N MET A 8 -7.62 2.77 12.60
CA MET A 8 -8.88 2.16 12.17
C MET A 8 -9.95 3.23 11.89
N MET A 9 -10.07 4.21 12.78
CA MET A 9 -11.05 5.28 12.65
C MET A 9 -10.83 6.11 11.37
N GLY A 10 -9.58 6.45 11.04
CA GLY A 10 -9.24 7.17 9.82
C GLY A 10 -9.70 6.42 8.56
N THR A 11 -9.50 5.11 8.52
CA THR A 11 -10.00 4.28 7.41
C THR A 11 -11.52 4.26 7.34
N PHE A 12 -12.23 4.12 8.46
CA PHE A 12 -13.69 4.12 8.43
C PHE A 12 -14.27 5.48 8.00
N ILE A 13 -13.71 6.60 8.49
CA ILE A 13 -14.09 7.95 8.06
C ILE A 13 -13.94 8.09 6.54
N SER A 14 -12.84 7.59 5.98
CA SER A 14 -12.61 7.70 4.53
C SER A 14 -13.61 6.91 3.69
N ILE A 15 -14.09 5.77 4.18
CA ILE A 15 -15.01 4.88 3.45
C ILE A 15 -16.45 5.38 3.57
N SER A 16 -16.86 5.86 4.75
CA SER A 16 -18.25 6.26 5.01
C SER A 16 -18.58 7.68 4.60
N SER A 17 -17.58 8.47 4.21
CA SER A 17 -17.79 9.89 3.91
C SER A 17 -18.33 10.12 2.50
N PHE A 18 -19.20 11.14 2.37
CA PHE A 18 -19.80 11.52 1.09
C PHE A 18 -19.01 12.59 0.33
N SER A 19 -18.17 13.38 1.02
CA SER A 19 -17.41 14.47 0.42
C SER A 19 -15.92 14.12 0.29
N TRP A 20 -15.33 14.53 -0.83
CA TRP A 20 -13.88 14.36 -1.10
C TRP A 20 -12.98 14.94 0.00
N LEU A 21 -13.37 16.08 0.58
CA LEU A 21 -12.64 16.67 1.70
C LEU A 21 -12.66 15.79 2.94
N SER A 22 -13.81 15.19 3.28
CA SER A 22 -13.92 14.29 4.43
C SER A 22 -13.16 12.98 4.19
N MET A 23 -13.15 12.48 2.96
CA MET A 23 -12.32 11.34 2.57
C MET A 23 -10.83 11.63 2.79
N TRP A 24 -10.38 12.82 2.39
CA TRP A 24 -9.01 13.29 2.62
C TRP A 24 -8.67 13.38 4.11
N ILE A 25 -9.55 13.91 4.95
CA ILE A 25 -9.34 13.96 6.41
C ILE A 25 -9.13 12.55 6.98
N GLY A 26 -9.92 11.56 6.53
CA GLY A 26 -9.73 10.17 6.94
C GLY A 26 -8.35 9.61 6.58
N LEU A 27 -7.85 9.93 5.37
CA LEU A 27 -6.50 9.55 4.94
C LEU A 27 -5.39 10.23 5.77
N GLU A 28 -5.57 11.48 6.18
CA GLU A 28 -4.61 12.20 7.05
C GLU A 28 -4.56 11.60 8.45
N ILE A 29 -5.72 11.30 9.04
CA ILE A 29 -5.79 10.64 10.35
C ILE A 29 -5.07 9.29 10.30
N ASN A 30 -5.26 8.53 9.22
CA ASN A 30 -4.57 7.27 9.01
C ASN A 30 -3.04 7.44 8.91
N MET A 31 -2.57 8.43 8.14
CA MET A 31 -1.14 8.72 8.00
C MET A 31 -0.49 9.15 9.34
N LEU A 32 -1.10 10.12 10.04
CA LEU A 32 -0.56 10.65 11.29
C LEU A 32 -0.58 9.63 12.43
N SER A 33 -1.55 8.71 12.44
CA SER A 33 -1.62 7.64 13.43
C SER A 33 -0.64 6.51 13.16
N PHE A 34 -0.28 6.26 11.89
CA PHE A 34 0.67 5.22 11.54
C PHE A 34 2.12 5.58 11.87
N ILE A 35 2.51 6.85 11.73
CA ILE A 35 3.90 7.29 11.99
C ILE A 35 4.41 6.92 13.40
N PRO A 36 3.66 7.18 14.49
CA PRO A 36 4.06 6.74 15.83
C PRO A 36 4.11 5.22 16.01
N LEU A 37 3.32 4.46 15.25
CA LEU A 37 3.39 3.00 15.27
C LEU A 37 4.69 2.50 14.63
N MET A 38 5.17 3.16 13.58
CA MET A 38 6.41 2.81 12.88
C MET A 38 7.67 3.05 13.72
N ASN A 39 7.68 4.11 14.53
CA ASN A 39 8.87 4.56 15.25
C ASN A 39 9.09 3.74 16.53
N GLU A 40 10.00 2.78 16.48
CA GLU A 40 10.42 2.00 17.64
C GLU A 40 11.58 2.70 18.35
N LYS A 41 11.46 2.88 19.67
CA LYS A 41 12.28 3.82 20.47
C LYS A 41 13.80 3.63 20.42
N ASN A 42 14.33 2.56 19.83
CA ASN A 42 15.75 2.24 19.81
C ASN A 42 16.32 1.89 18.42
N ASN A 43 15.56 2.05 17.34
CA ASN A 43 16.01 1.65 16.01
C ASN A 43 16.08 2.85 15.04
N SER A 44 17.29 3.27 14.69
CA SER A 44 17.53 4.38 13.74
C SER A 44 16.92 4.11 12.36
N TYR A 45 16.90 2.85 11.92
CA TYR A 45 16.25 2.46 10.66
C TYR A 45 14.74 2.68 10.70
N SER A 46 14.10 2.49 11.86
CA SER A 46 12.66 2.72 12.01
C SER A 46 12.32 4.22 11.98
N SER A 47 13.18 5.06 12.57
CA SER A 47 13.07 6.52 12.49
C SER A 47 13.22 7.02 11.05
N GLU A 48 14.22 6.56 10.31
CA GLU A 48 14.40 6.94 8.90
C GLU A 48 13.20 6.51 8.04
N ALA A 49 12.72 5.27 8.24
CA ALA A 49 11.54 4.76 7.53
C ALA A 49 10.29 5.60 7.82
N SER A 50 10.07 6.01 9.08
CA SER A 50 8.94 6.85 9.46
C SER A 50 8.99 8.25 8.82
N LEU A 51 10.20 8.84 8.70
CA LEU A 51 10.40 10.13 8.03
C LEU A 51 10.16 10.02 6.52
N LYS A 52 10.69 8.98 5.87
CA LYS A 52 10.42 8.71 4.45
C LYS A 52 8.91 8.53 4.19
N TYR A 53 8.22 7.82 5.09
CA TYR A 53 6.78 7.60 4.97
C TYR A 53 6.02 8.93 5.06
N PHE A 54 6.33 9.74 6.07
CA PHE A 54 5.71 11.04 6.25
C PHE A 54 5.87 11.93 5.02
N ILE A 55 7.09 12.07 4.49
CA ILE A 55 7.36 12.96 3.36
C ILE A 55 6.55 12.55 2.12
N VAL A 56 6.59 11.27 1.75
CA VAL A 56 5.90 10.79 0.54
C VAL A 56 4.39 10.91 0.70
N GLN A 57 3.85 10.52 1.86
CA GLN A 57 2.42 10.56 2.10
C GLN A 57 1.89 11.99 2.23
N ALA A 58 2.65 12.92 2.81
CA ALA A 58 2.29 14.34 2.86
C ALA A 58 2.29 14.96 1.45
N ILE A 59 3.28 14.67 0.61
CA ILE A 59 3.30 15.17 -0.77
C ILE A 59 2.09 14.63 -1.55
N SER A 60 1.81 13.33 -1.41
CA SER A 60 0.63 12.73 -2.06
C SER A 60 -0.67 13.38 -1.61
N SER A 61 -0.80 13.72 -0.32
CA SER A 61 -2.03 14.28 0.20
C SER A 61 -2.23 15.74 -0.20
N MET A 62 -1.14 16.48 -0.39
CA MET A 62 -1.18 17.81 -1.01
C MET A 62 -1.69 17.73 -2.46
N PHE A 63 -1.25 16.74 -3.25
CA PHE A 63 -1.78 16.53 -4.60
C PHE A 63 -3.27 16.13 -4.60
N ILE A 64 -3.72 15.34 -3.62
CA ILE A 64 -5.14 15.01 -3.45
C ILE A 64 -5.95 16.30 -3.25
N ILE A 65 -5.62 17.15 -2.26
CA ILE A 65 -6.36 18.41 -2.04
C ILE A 65 -6.29 19.31 -3.27
N PHE A 66 -5.10 19.45 -3.87
CA PHE A 66 -4.91 20.30 -5.05
C PHE A 66 -5.85 19.89 -6.18
N SER A 67 -5.92 18.59 -6.50
CA SER A 67 -6.80 18.07 -7.54
C SER A 67 -8.29 18.29 -7.21
N ILE A 68 -8.69 18.10 -5.95
CA ILE A 68 -10.07 18.32 -5.50
C ILE A 68 -10.46 19.80 -5.64
N LEU A 69 -9.65 20.72 -5.08
CA LEU A 69 -9.93 22.15 -5.13
C LEU A 69 -9.97 22.67 -6.57
N PHE A 70 -9.02 22.24 -7.40
CA PHE A 70 -8.96 22.67 -8.79
C PHE A 70 -10.14 22.10 -9.60
N SER A 71 -10.53 20.83 -9.34
CA SER A 71 -11.72 20.25 -9.97
C SER A 71 -13.01 21.00 -9.62
N LEU A 72 -13.15 21.49 -8.38
CA LEU A 72 -14.30 22.28 -7.95
C LEU A 72 -14.36 23.63 -8.67
N ILE A 73 -13.22 24.31 -8.83
CA ILE A 73 -13.14 25.57 -9.57
C ILE A 73 -13.47 25.36 -11.06
N LEU A 74 -12.98 24.28 -11.65
CA LEU A 74 -13.17 23.98 -13.07
C LEU A 74 -14.56 23.45 -13.43
N ASN A 75 -15.25 22.80 -12.48
CA ASN A 75 -16.57 22.22 -12.72
C ASN A 75 -17.61 23.26 -13.15
N GLU A 76 -17.39 24.54 -12.85
CA GLU A 76 -18.23 25.64 -13.33
C GLU A 76 -17.98 26.02 -14.79
N TYR A 77 -16.84 25.62 -15.40
CA TYR A 77 -16.39 26.18 -16.68
C TYR A 77 -16.04 25.18 -17.79
N MET A 78 -15.60 23.93 -17.53
CA MET A 78 -15.23 22.98 -18.61
C MET A 78 -15.22 21.50 -18.20
N GLU A 79 -15.95 20.63 -18.91
CA GLU A 79 -15.89 19.17 -18.73
C GLU A 79 -14.56 18.53 -19.20
N LEU A 80 -13.87 19.12 -20.19
CA LEU A 80 -12.59 18.59 -20.70
C LEU A 80 -11.46 18.60 -19.66
N MET A 81 -11.49 19.54 -18.70
CA MET A 81 -10.47 19.68 -17.67
C MET A 81 -10.64 18.71 -16.48
N LYS A 82 -11.72 17.91 -16.46
CA LYS A 82 -11.89 16.83 -15.47
C LYS A 82 -10.84 15.73 -15.66
N SER A 83 -10.52 15.37 -16.90
CA SER A 83 -9.61 14.27 -17.21
C SER A 83 -8.17 14.42 -16.66
N PRO A 84 -7.48 15.58 -16.76
CA PRO A 84 -6.15 15.73 -16.15
C PRO A 84 -6.19 15.77 -14.61
N MET A 85 -7.24 16.35 -14.01
CA MET A 85 -7.35 16.44 -12.55
C MET A 85 -7.66 15.08 -11.92
N GLU A 86 -8.52 14.28 -12.55
CA GLU A 86 -8.73 12.87 -12.17
C GLU A 86 -7.44 12.07 -12.27
N MET A 87 -6.60 12.31 -13.29
CA MET A 87 -5.29 11.65 -13.40
C MET A 87 -4.35 12.05 -12.27
N ILE A 88 -4.30 13.33 -11.88
CA ILE A 88 -3.50 13.79 -10.74
C ILE A 88 -4.01 13.15 -9.45
N LEU A 89 -5.32 13.15 -9.22
CA LEU A 89 -5.93 12.52 -8.04
C LEU A 89 -5.61 11.02 -7.96
N ASN A 90 -5.79 10.29 -9.07
CA ASN A 90 -5.49 8.86 -9.13
C ASN A 90 -3.99 8.59 -8.99
N SER A 91 -3.11 9.42 -9.56
CA SER A 91 -1.66 9.29 -9.35
C SER A 91 -1.29 9.47 -7.88
N ALA A 92 -1.91 10.42 -7.17
CA ALA A 92 -1.68 10.64 -5.76
C ALA A 92 -2.19 9.46 -4.91
N LEU A 93 -3.37 8.92 -5.19
CA LEU A 93 -3.89 7.72 -4.51
C LEU A 93 -3.00 6.49 -4.76
N LEU A 94 -2.49 6.31 -5.98
CA LEU A 94 -1.54 5.24 -6.31
C LEU A 94 -0.20 5.41 -5.59
N THR A 95 0.28 6.66 -5.42
CA THR A 95 1.47 6.92 -4.59
C THR A 95 1.23 6.51 -3.14
N LYS A 96 0.04 6.76 -2.57
CA LYS A 96 -0.31 6.33 -1.20
C LYS A 96 -0.27 4.81 -1.03
N MET A 97 -0.66 4.04 -2.05
CA MET A 97 -0.60 2.58 -2.05
C MET A 97 0.78 1.98 -2.32
N GLY A 98 1.70 2.75 -2.88
CA GLY A 98 2.99 2.26 -3.37
C GLY A 98 2.89 1.48 -4.69
N ALA A 99 1.90 1.79 -5.54
CA ALA A 99 1.81 1.19 -6.88
C ALA A 99 2.92 1.73 -7.79
N ALA A 100 3.41 0.92 -8.74
CA ALA A 100 4.35 1.42 -9.74
C ALA A 100 3.63 2.37 -10.73
N PRO A 101 4.30 3.43 -11.26
CA PRO A 101 5.72 3.77 -11.15
C PRO A 101 6.13 4.50 -9.85
N PHE A 102 5.20 4.75 -8.93
CA PHE A 102 5.41 5.50 -7.69
C PHE A 102 5.86 4.65 -6.50
N HIS A 103 6.43 3.47 -6.77
CA HIS A 103 6.67 2.43 -5.77
C HIS A 103 8.02 2.54 -5.04
N PHE A 104 8.92 3.44 -5.45
CA PHE A 104 10.31 3.46 -4.96
C PHE A 104 10.42 3.58 -3.43
N TRP A 105 9.53 4.35 -2.80
CA TRP A 105 9.51 4.51 -1.36
C TRP A 105 9.12 3.22 -0.62
N PHE A 106 8.33 2.35 -1.25
CA PHE A 106 7.63 1.28 -0.57
C PHE A 106 8.56 0.15 -0.09
N PRO A 107 9.47 -0.41 -0.92
CA PRO A 107 10.43 -1.42 -0.46
C PRO A 107 11.42 -0.92 0.59
N GLU A 108 11.84 0.35 0.51
CA GLU A 108 12.80 0.94 1.46
C GLU A 108 12.19 1.06 2.86
N ILE A 109 10.93 1.49 2.94
CA ILE A 109 10.27 1.67 4.23
C ILE A 109 10.01 0.32 4.90
N ILE A 110 9.58 -0.70 4.15
CA ILE A 110 9.27 -2.01 4.73
C ILE A 110 10.50 -2.63 5.39
N GLU A 111 11.70 -2.43 4.85
CA GLU A 111 12.93 -3.00 5.43
C GLU A 111 13.18 -2.52 6.88
N GLY A 112 12.88 -1.25 7.16
CA GLY A 112 13.06 -0.61 8.47
C GLY A 112 11.94 -0.86 9.49
N LEU A 113 10.84 -1.53 9.12
CA LEU A 113 9.68 -1.77 9.99
C LEU A 113 9.72 -3.12 10.69
N SER A 114 9.13 -3.25 11.88
CA SER A 114 8.85 -4.55 12.49
C SER A 114 7.76 -5.33 11.75
N TRP A 115 7.72 -6.65 11.94
CA TRP A 115 6.80 -7.55 11.21
C TRP A 115 5.32 -7.21 11.37
N ILE A 116 4.91 -6.70 12.53
CA ILE A 116 3.52 -6.29 12.75
C ILE A 116 3.20 -5.04 11.93
N ASN A 117 4.13 -4.07 11.92
CA ASN A 117 3.98 -2.85 11.14
C ASN A 117 4.08 -3.10 9.62
N THR A 118 4.88 -4.06 9.18
CA THR A 118 4.90 -4.47 7.77
C THR A 118 3.56 -5.06 7.36
N LEU A 119 2.91 -5.87 8.21
CA LEU A 119 1.57 -6.40 7.95
C LEU A 119 0.54 -5.27 7.82
N ILE A 120 0.54 -4.29 8.73
CA ILE A 120 -0.38 -3.13 8.69
C ILE A 120 -0.16 -2.33 7.39
N LEU A 121 1.09 -2.09 7.00
CA LEU A 121 1.40 -1.36 5.76
C LEU A 121 1.00 -2.13 4.50
N LEU A 122 1.21 -3.44 4.47
CA LEU A 122 0.86 -4.28 3.32
C LEU A 122 -0.66 -4.45 3.14
N THR A 123 -1.42 -4.42 4.24
CA THR A 123 -2.85 -4.71 4.24
C THR A 123 -3.69 -3.46 4.56
N TRP A 124 -3.76 -3.05 5.82
CA TRP A 124 -4.69 -2.04 6.30
C TRP A 124 -4.53 -0.68 5.59
N GLN A 125 -3.29 -0.26 5.36
CA GLN A 125 -3.00 1.03 4.69
C GLN A 125 -3.50 1.09 3.24
N LYS A 126 -3.75 -0.06 2.59
CA LYS A 126 -4.22 -0.11 1.20
C LYS A 126 -5.74 0.03 1.05
N ILE A 127 -6.51 -0.20 2.12
CA ILE A 127 -7.98 -0.27 2.07
C ILE A 127 -8.56 1.09 1.64
N ALA A 128 -8.25 2.15 2.41
CA ALA A 128 -8.82 3.47 2.18
C ALA A 128 -8.47 4.05 0.80
N PRO A 129 -7.19 4.07 0.36
CA PRO A 129 -6.86 4.54 -0.98
C PRO A 129 -7.57 3.75 -2.09
N MET A 130 -7.84 2.45 -1.90
CA MET A 130 -8.39 1.58 -2.95
C MET A 130 -9.89 1.72 -3.12
N VAL A 131 -10.60 1.94 -2.01
CA VAL A 131 -12.00 2.37 -2.07
C VAL A 131 -12.12 3.73 -2.78
N LEU A 132 -11.18 4.66 -2.56
CA LEU A 132 -11.22 5.95 -3.24
C LEU A 132 -10.91 5.85 -4.75
N ILE A 133 -9.99 4.98 -5.15
CA ILE A 133 -9.74 4.68 -6.57
C ILE A 133 -10.99 4.06 -7.21
N MET A 134 -11.69 3.17 -6.50
CA MET A 134 -12.93 2.55 -6.98
C MET A 134 -14.02 3.60 -7.32
N TYR A 135 -14.12 4.69 -6.55
CA TYR A 135 -15.07 5.78 -6.85
C TYR A 135 -14.71 6.63 -8.08
N ASN A 136 -13.41 6.72 -8.43
CA ASN A 136 -12.90 7.57 -9.53
C ASN A 136 -12.31 6.77 -10.70
N PHE A 137 -12.80 5.56 -10.92
CA PHE A 137 -12.23 4.64 -11.89
C PHE A 137 -12.76 4.89 -13.31
N ASN A 138 -12.35 6.01 -13.93
CA ASN A 138 -12.82 6.41 -15.27
C ASN A 138 -11.74 6.31 -16.37
N SER A 139 -10.45 6.42 -16.03
CA SER A 139 -9.37 6.57 -17.02
C SER A 139 -8.68 5.24 -17.41
N ASN A 140 -9.30 4.50 -18.34
CA ASN A 140 -8.83 3.16 -18.72
C ASN A 140 -7.36 3.09 -19.17
N LEU A 141 -6.89 4.02 -20.00
CA LEU A 141 -5.50 3.97 -20.49
C LEU A 141 -4.47 4.18 -19.38
N PHE A 142 -4.73 5.12 -18.46
CA PHE A 142 -3.82 5.43 -17.35
C PHE A 142 -3.65 4.21 -16.45
N PHE A 143 -4.75 3.60 -16.02
CA PHE A 143 -4.69 2.42 -15.17
C PHE A 143 -4.12 1.20 -15.89
N CYS A 144 -4.34 1.01 -17.20
CA CYS A 144 -3.66 -0.04 -17.97
C CYS A 144 -2.13 0.10 -17.91
N LEU A 145 -1.60 1.33 -18.04
CA LEU A 145 -0.16 1.59 -17.91
C LEU A 145 0.36 1.29 -16.49
N VAL A 146 -0.39 1.69 -15.46
CA VAL A 146 -0.07 1.39 -14.05
C VAL A 146 -0.06 -0.12 -13.79
N ILE A 147 -1.04 -0.84 -14.31
CA ILE A 147 -1.13 -2.31 -14.18
C ILE A 147 0.09 -2.95 -14.83
N LEU A 148 0.39 -2.65 -16.09
CA LEU A 148 1.53 -3.22 -16.81
C LEU A 148 2.86 -2.91 -16.11
N THR A 149 3.07 -1.65 -15.72
CA THR A 149 4.30 -1.26 -15.02
C THR A 149 4.43 -1.94 -13.66
N SER A 150 3.35 -2.08 -12.89
CA SER A 150 3.36 -2.77 -11.59
C SER A 150 3.73 -4.25 -11.72
N MET A 151 3.20 -4.95 -12.72
CA MET A 151 3.53 -6.36 -12.96
C MET A 151 4.98 -6.53 -13.44
N LEU A 152 5.43 -5.70 -14.39
CA LEU A 152 6.80 -5.78 -14.91
C LEU A 152 7.84 -5.47 -13.83
N ILE A 153 7.65 -4.36 -13.11
CA ILE A 153 8.60 -3.89 -12.10
C ILE A 153 8.67 -4.88 -10.93
N SER A 154 7.54 -5.40 -10.47
CA SER A 154 7.53 -6.39 -9.39
C SER A 154 8.24 -7.69 -9.80
N GLY A 155 7.98 -8.18 -11.02
CA GLY A 155 8.64 -9.36 -11.57
C GLY A 155 10.17 -9.19 -11.64
N PHE A 156 10.65 -8.15 -12.31
CA PHE A 156 12.09 -7.94 -12.48
C PHE A 156 12.81 -7.59 -11.17
N LYS A 157 12.24 -6.71 -10.35
CA LYS A 157 12.92 -6.26 -9.12
C LYS A 157 12.89 -7.30 -8.01
N SER A 158 11.90 -8.19 -7.96
CA SER A 158 11.84 -9.23 -6.92
C SER A 158 12.94 -10.28 -7.07
N TRP A 159 13.39 -10.58 -8.29
CA TRP A 159 14.33 -11.67 -8.56
C TRP A 159 15.71 -11.44 -7.91
N ASN A 160 16.14 -10.18 -7.77
CA ASN A 160 17.46 -9.83 -7.26
C ASN A 160 17.45 -9.34 -5.80
N GLN A 161 16.42 -9.68 -5.02
CA GLN A 161 16.34 -9.27 -3.61
C GLN A 161 16.66 -10.42 -2.68
N THR A 162 17.49 -10.15 -1.67
CA THR A 162 17.87 -11.13 -0.64
C THR A 162 17.09 -10.96 0.67
N SER A 163 16.52 -9.77 0.93
CA SER A 163 15.73 -9.52 2.15
C SER A 163 14.27 -9.92 1.95
N MET A 164 13.73 -10.69 2.90
CA MET A 164 12.35 -11.23 2.84
C MET A 164 11.32 -10.11 2.79
N LYS A 165 11.59 -9.02 3.50
CA LYS A 165 10.75 -7.83 3.53
C LYS A 165 10.65 -7.13 2.17
N LYS A 166 11.74 -6.99 1.43
CA LYS A 166 11.71 -6.41 0.07
C LYS A 166 10.99 -7.33 -0.92
N ILE A 167 11.14 -8.65 -0.78
CA ILE A 167 10.41 -9.62 -1.60
C ILE A 167 8.90 -9.47 -1.36
N LEU A 168 8.47 -9.40 -0.09
CA LEU A 168 7.07 -9.13 0.24
C LEU A 168 6.60 -7.78 -0.32
N ALA A 169 7.43 -6.74 -0.26
CA ALA A 169 7.10 -5.44 -0.82
C ALA A 169 6.80 -5.52 -2.33
N PHE A 170 7.68 -6.16 -3.10
CA PHE A 170 7.49 -6.35 -4.54
C PHE A 170 6.32 -7.26 -4.88
N SER A 171 6.09 -8.34 -4.12
CA SER A 171 4.88 -9.17 -4.29
C SER A 171 3.61 -8.34 -4.12
N SER A 172 3.60 -7.41 -3.16
CA SER A 172 2.47 -6.54 -2.90
C SER A 172 2.20 -5.54 -4.03
N ILE A 173 3.26 -5.09 -4.73
CA ILE A 173 3.16 -4.22 -5.91
C ILE A 173 2.52 -5.02 -7.05
N ASN A 174 2.87 -6.29 -7.21
CA ASN A 174 2.23 -7.18 -8.18
C ASN A 174 0.74 -7.37 -7.88
N HIS A 175 0.41 -7.65 -6.61
CA HIS A 175 -0.99 -7.82 -6.19
C HIS A 175 -1.80 -6.53 -6.38
N ILE A 176 -1.21 -5.34 -6.24
CA ILE A 176 -1.90 -4.08 -6.61
C ILE A 176 -2.25 -4.06 -8.10
N GLY A 177 -1.34 -4.49 -8.97
CA GLY A 177 -1.63 -4.64 -10.41
C GLY A 177 -2.83 -5.53 -10.69
N TRP A 178 -2.94 -6.67 -10.01
CA TRP A 178 -4.10 -7.56 -10.12
C TRP A 178 -5.38 -7.01 -9.53
N MET A 179 -5.30 -6.28 -8.41
CA MET A 179 -6.50 -5.63 -7.84
C MET A 179 -7.02 -4.52 -8.76
N LEU A 180 -6.12 -3.72 -9.36
CA LEU A 180 -6.47 -2.69 -10.34
C LEU A 180 -7.03 -3.30 -11.63
N SER A 181 -6.51 -4.46 -12.07
CA SER A 181 -7.07 -5.15 -13.24
C SER A 181 -8.46 -5.72 -12.96
N MET A 182 -8.74 -6.18 -11.74
CA MET A 182 -10.10 -6.59 -11.35
C MET A 182 -11.07 -5.41 -11.29
N LEU A 183 -10.62 -4.24 -10.80
CA LEU A 183 -11.42 -3.01 -10.81
C LEU A 183 -11.87 -2.61 -12.21
N MET A 184 -11.06 -2.85 -13.25
CA MET A 184 -11.44 -2.60 -14.66
C MET A 184 -12.66 -3.42 -15.10
N PHE A 185 -12.77 -4.66 -14.64
CA PHE A 185 -13.86 -5.53 -15.04
C PHE A 185 -15.11 -5.29 -14.19
N ASN A 186 -14.94 -5.20 -12.86
CA ASN A 186 -16.04 -4.97 -11.95
C ASN A 186 -15.53 -4.37 -10.63
N GLN A 187 -16.16 -3.27 -10.20
CA GLN A 187 -15.84 -2.54 -8.99
C GLN A 187 -15.89 -3.38 -7.71
N SER A 188 -16.69 -4.46 -7.64
CA SER A 188 -16.79 -5.28 -6.42
C SER A 188 -15.76 -6.42 -6.35
N MET A 189 -15.20 -6.85 -7.48
CA MET A 189 -14.38 -8.07 -7.53
C MET A 189 -13.03 -7.92 -6.84
N TRP A 190 -12.48 -6.71 -6.80
CA TRP A 190 -11.19 -6.48 -6.15
C TRP A 190 -11.25 -6.75 -4.63
N LEU A 191 -12.40 -6.54 -3.97
CA LEU A 191 -12.56 -6.80 -2.53
C LEU A 191 -12.41 -8.28 -2.21
N PHE A 192 -12.97 -9.16 -3.06
CA PHE A 192 -12.80 -10.60 -2.92
C PHE A 192 -11.32 -10.99 -3.05
N TYR A 193 -10.65 -10.47 -4.08
CA TYR A 193 -9.21 -10.71 -4.26
C TYR A 193 -8.40 -10.21 -3.06
N PHE A 194 -8.70 -9.00 -2.58
CA PHE A 194 -8.01 -8.40 -1.44
C PHE A 194 -8.18 -9.23 -0.16
N SER A 195 -9.36 -9.83 0.07
CA SER A 195 -9.58 -10.70 1.23
C SER A 195 -8.63 -11.92 1.24
N PHE A 196 -8.42 -12.56 0.09
CA PHE A 196 -7.45 -13.65 -0.05
C PHE A 196 -6.02 -13.15 0.13
N TYR A 197 -5.68 -11.99 -0.46
CA TYR A 197 -4.38 -11.38 -0.28
C TYR A 197 -4.07 -11.09 1.20
N VAL A 198 -5.02 -10.54 1.97
CA VAL A 198 -4.86 -10.29 3.41
C VAL A 198 -4.64 -11.60 4.16
N PHE A 199 -5.43 -12.63 3.89
CA PHE A 199 -5.31 -13.93 4.54
C PHE A 199 -3.91 -14.55 4.34
N VAL A 200 -3.42 -14.58 3.09
CA VAL A 200 -2.10 -15.12 2.77
C VAL A 200 -0.99 -14.34 3.48
N ASN A 201 -1.06 -13.00 3.52
CA ASN A 201 -0.05 -12.20 4.21
C ASN A 201 -0.04 -12.40 5.73
N ILE A 202 -1.21 -12.58 6.36
CA ILE A 202 -1.29 -12.89 7.79
C ILE A 202 -0.59 -14.22 8.07
N CYS A 203 -0.88 -15.27 7.29
CA CYS A 203 -0.22 -16.56 7.44
C CYS A 203 1.31 -16.44 7.26
N LEU A 204 1.77 -15.85 6.16
CA LEU A 204 3.21 -15.72 5.87
C LEU A 204 3.96 -14.90 6.91
N ILE A 205 3.45 -13.71 7.26
CA ILE A 205 4.12 -12.82 8.21
C ILE A 205 4.08 -13.39 9.64
N SER A 206 3.06 -14.15 10.00
CA SER A 206 3.03 -14.84 11.31
C SER A 206 4.17 -15.86 11.43
N ILE A 207 4.49 -16.58 10.35
CA ILE A 207 5.60 -17.55 10.33
C ILE A 207 6.94 -16.82 10.34
N LEU A 208 7.10 -15.81 9.48
CA LEU A 208 8.34 -15.03 9.38
C LEU A 208 8.67 -14.29 10.67
N SER A 209 7.66 -13.79 11.38
CA SER A 209 7.84 -13.12 12.67
C SER A 209 8.22 -14.09 13.77
N LYS A 210 7.59 -15.27 13.85
CA LYS A 210 7.91 -16.30 14.86
C LYS A 210 9.35 -16.81 14.79
N PHE A 211 9.93 -16.86 13.59
CA PHE A 211 11.29 -17.34 13.36
C PHE A 211 12.30 -16.21 13.04
N GLU A 212 11.89 -14.95 13.15
CA GLU A 212 12.71 -13.76 12.88
C GLU A 212 13.49 -13.80 11.53
N ILE A 213 12.82 -14.24 10.47
CA ILE A 213 13.46 -14.50 9.17
C ILE A 213 13.60 -13.22 8.33
N LEU A 214 14.74 -12.54 8.45
CA LEU A 214 15.01 -11.29 7.72
C LEU A 214 15.54 -11.50 6.29
N SER A 215 16.30 -12.56 6.04
CA SER A 215 16.95 -12.84 4.74
C SER A 215 16.63 -14.24 4.22
N ILE A 216 16.79 -14.45 2.91
CA ILE A 216 16.67 -15.77 2.26
C ILE A 216 17.62 -16.79 2.89
N GLN A 217 18.84 -16.38 3.26
CA GLN A 217 19.82 -17.28 3.87
C GLN A 217 19.37 -17.78 5.25
N ASN A 218 18.77 -16.92 6.06
CA ASN A 218 18.20 -17.32 7.35
C ASN A 218 17.08 -18.35 7.16
N LEU A 219 16.27 -18.18 6.10
CA LEU A 219 15.22 -19.12 5.76
C LEU A 219 15.80 -20.50 5.42
N PHE A 220 16.84 -20.56 4.57
CA PHE A 220 17.51 -21.81 4.25
C PHE A 220 18.13 -22.50 5.47
N ASN A 221 18.70 -21.73 6.40
CA ASN A 221 19.25 -22.29 7.63
C ASN A 221 18.18 -22.96 8.50
N ILE A 222 16.99 -22.34 8.62
CA ILE A 222 15.87 -22.90 9.39
C ILE A 222 15.26 -24.12 8.71
N LEU A 223 15.12 -24.10 7.38
CA LEU A 223 14.67 -25.25 6.61
C LEU A 223 15.61 -26.45 6.78
N ASN A 224 16.91 -26.20 6.85
CA ASN A 224 17.90 -27.26 7.01
C ASN A 224 17.98 -27.80 8.44
N SER A 225 17.70 -26.98 9.46
CA SER A 225 17.76 -27.41 10.86
C SER A 225 16.53 -28.23 11.29
N ASN A 226 15.33 -27.84 10.84
CA ASN A 226 14.07 -28.44 11.30
C ASN A 226 13.28 -29.09 10.16
N LYS A 227 13.30 -30.43 10.10
CA LYS A 227 12.57 -31.22 9.08
C LYS A 227 11.06 -30.95 9.06
N SER A 228 10.44 -30.68 10.22
CA SER A 228 9.00 -30.36 10.31
C SER A 228 8.67 -29.02 9.66
N ILE A 229 9.50 -28.00 9.88
CA ILE A 229 9.36 -26.69 9.24
C ILE A 229 9.61 -26.82 7.73
N LYS A 230 10.59 -27.64 7.34
CA LYS A 230 10.85 -27.93 5.93
C LYS A 230 9.62 -28.50 5.22
N LEU A 231 8.95 -29.48 5.83
CA LEU A 231 7.72 -30.05 5.28
C LEU A 231 6.59 -29.01 5.17
N PHE A 232 6.43 -28.14 6.19
CA PHE A 232 5.41 -27.11 6.18
C PHE A 232 5.57 -26.09 5.04
N PHE A 233 6.80 -25.76 4.63
CA PHE A 233 7.05 -24.82 3.52
C PHE A 233 6.95 -25.47 2.13
N PHE A 234 7.06 -26.79 2.02
CA PHE A 234 6.96 -27.51 0.73
C PHE A 234 5.53 -27.95 0.39
N LEU A 235 4.63 -28.01 1.39
CA LEU A 235 3.20 -28.26 1.23
C LEU A 235 2.45 -26.96 0.93
#